data_AF-A0A836RKI5-F1
#
_entry.id   AF-A0A836RKI5-F1
#
_cell.length_a   1.000
_cell.length_b   1.000
_cell.length_c   1.000
_cell.angle_alpha   90.00
_cell.angle_beta   90.00
_cell.angle_gamma   90.00
#
_symmetry.space_group_name_H-M   'P 1'
#
loop_
_entity.id
_entity.type
_entity.pdbx_description
1 polymer ?
#
loop_
_entity_poly.entity_id
_entity_poly.type
_entity_poly.pdbx_seq_one_letter_code
_entity_poly.pdbx_strand_id
1 'polypeptide(L)'
;MSHAFYLLNDIHSSLSFGYNLKYYHWNLANSVEGLELGSAGTFGLDLGMQASLYQRTWVGVYVYNVNAPTLGAAMKHDLPQRIVAGAAYRPVSGLTTSIAFDKTIGYDMQMQGGFEFQPVKWLALRLGGSTDPNRFSAGLGLNYFGFRFDYSFHSHPVLPETHKFGISYQLN
;
A
#
# COMPACT_ATOMS: atom_id res chain seq x y z
N MET A 1 -3.92 -12.65 -9.00
CA MET A 1 -5.38 -12.43 -9.08
C MET A 1 -5.89 -11.94 -7.74
N SER A 2 -6.79 -10.95 -7.70
CA SER A 2 -7.43 -10.46 -6.47
C SER A 2 -8.94 -10.54 -6.58
N HIS A 3 -9.60 -10.87 -5.47
CA HIS A 3 -11.05 -10.80 -5.36
C HIS A 3 -11.45 -10.28 -3.98
N ALA A 4 -12.59 -9.61 -3.89
CA ALA A 4 -13.17 -9.14 -2.64
C ALA A 4 -14.69 -9.24 -2.69
N PHE A 5 -15.32 -9.41 -1.53
CA PHE A 5 -16.77 -9.48 -1.40
C PHE A 5 -17.22 -8.81 -0.09
N TYR A 6 -18.46 -8.34 -0.07
CA TYR A 6 -19.08 -7.79 1.12
C TYR A 6 -19.61 -8.92 2.00
N LEU A 7 -19.24 -8.89 3.29
CA LEU A 7 -19.85 -9.68 4.35
C LEU A 7 -21.09 -8.97 4.91
N LEU A 8 -21.05 -7.63 4.95
CA LEU A 8 -22.18 -6.77 5.31
C LEU A 8 -22.15 -5.53 4.42
N ASN A 9 -23.31 -5.09 3.94
CA ASN A 9 -23.41 -3.90 3.10
C ASN A 9 -24.76 -3.20 3.32
N ASP A 10 -24.81 -2.41 4.38
CA ASP A 10 -25.95 -1.59 4.76
C ASP A 10 -25.73 -0.12 4.36
N ILE A 11 -26.81 0.67 4.42
CA ILE A 11 -26.78 2.11 4.07
C ILE A 11 -25.73 2.88 4.88
N HIS A 12 -25.55 2.50 6.15
CA HIS A 12 -24.66 3.20 7.08
C HIS A 12 -23.38 2.45 7.41
N SER A 13 -23.23 1.19 7.01
CA SER A 13 -22.07 0.39 7.37
C SER A 13 -21.77 -0.67 6.35
N SER A 14 -20.50 -0.92 6.12
CA SER A 14 -20.06 -2.02 5.26
C SER A 14 -18.96 -2.81 5.95
N LEU A 15 -18.90 -4.11 5.66
CA LEU A 15 -17.78 -4.98 6.00
C LEU A 15 -17.42 -5.77 4.75
N SER A 16 -16.17 -5.69 4.31
CA SER A 16 -15.65 -6.44 3.17
C SER A 16 -14.46 -7.29 3.57
N PHE A 17 -14.32 -8.41 2.87
CA PHE A 17 -13.18 -9.31 2.93
C PHE A 17 -12.62 -9.51 1.53
N GLY A 18 -11.31 -9.57 1.40
CA GLY A 18 -10.61 -9.80 0.14
C GLY A 18 -9.38 -10.67 0.29
N TYR A 19 -9.01 -11.30 -0.81
CA TYR A 19 -7.79 -12.10 -0.91
C TYR A 19 -7.07 -11.82 -2.23
N ASN A 20 -5.75 -11.99 -2.22
CA ASN A 20 -4.91 -11.85 -3.40
C ASN A 20 -3.93 -13.02 -3.50
N LEU A 21 -3.92 -13.68 -4.65
CA LEU A 21 -2.96 -14.72 -4.99
C LEU A 21 -1.90 -14.15 -5.94
N LYS A 22 -0.63 -14.33 -5.56
CA LYS A 22 0.55 -13.87 -6.30
C LYS A 22 1.42 -15.06 -6.65
N TYR A 23 2.11 -14.96 -7.79
CA TYR A 23 3.20 -15.86 -8.16
C TYR A 23 4.47 -15.02 -8.24
N TYR A 24 5.47 -15.39 -7.44
CA TYR A 24 6.80 -14.81 -7.50
C TYR A 24 7.66 -15.70 -8.36
N HIS A 25 8.46 -15.09 -9.23
CA HIS A 25 9.46 -15.78 -10.04
C HIS A 25 10.76 -14.97 -9.99
N TRP A 26 11.84 -15.60 -9.54
CA TRP A 26 13.18 -15.03 -9.61
C TRP A 26 14.03 -15.85 -10.57
N ASN A 27 14.73 -15.12 -11.43
CA ASN A 27 15.75 -15.66 -12.29
C ASN A 27 17.08 -15.05 -11.85
N LEU A 28 17.93 -15.85 -11.22
CA LEU A 28 19.29 -15.45 -10.94
C LEU A 28 20.09 -15.80 -12.19
N ALA A 29 20.49 -14.76 -12.93
CA ALA A 29 21.28 -14.88 -14.15
C ALA A 29 22.62 -15.59 -13.90
N ASN A 30 23.39 -15.81 -14.97
CA ASN A 30 24.66 -16.52 -14.88
C ASN A 30 25.65 -15.85 -13.92
N SER A 31 26.32 -16.67 -13.11
CA SER A 31 27.48 -16.26 -12.33
C SER A 31 28.59 -15.73 -13.25
N VAL A 32 29.48 -14.90 -12.71
CA VAL A 32 30.70 -14.41 -13.39
C VAL A 32 31.59 -15.59 -13.86
N GLU A 33 31.44 -16.76 -13.24
CA GLU A 33 32.12 -18.02 -13.60
C GLU A 33 31.33 -18.89 -14.61
N GLY A 34 30.21 -18.40 -15.14
CA GLY A 34 29.41 -19.11 -16.15
C GLY A 34 28.44 -20.17 -15.62
N LEU A 35 28.26 -20.26 -14.29
CA LEU A 35 27.28 -21.17 -13.67
C LEU A 35 25.86 -20.60 -13.76
N GLU A 36 24.90 -21.41 -14.24
CA GLU A 36 23.48 -21.08 -14.14
C GLU A 36 23.04 -21.13 -12.66
N LEU A 37 22.73 -19.98 -12.07
CA LEU A 37 22.30 -19.87 -10.67
C LEU A 37 20.85 -20.33 -10.47
N GLY A 38 20.16 -20.72 -11.54
CA GLY A 38 18.84 -21.31 -11.55
C GLY A 38 17.71 -20.28 -11.42
N SER A 39 16.48 -20.78 -11.57
CA SER A 39 15.25 -20.01 -11.35
C SER A 39 14.41 -20.67 -10.26
N ALA A 40 13.71 -19.86 -9.46
CA ALA A 40 12.80 -20.34 -8.43
C ALA A 40 11.50 -19.55 -8.48
N GLY A 41 10.39 -20.25 -8.26
CA GLY A 41 9.07 -19.63 -8.17
C GLY A 41 8.29 -20.12 -6.97
N THR A 42 7.45 -19.25 -6.41
CA THR A 42 6.62 -19.56 -5.24
C THR A 42 5.30 -18.80 -5.28
N PHE A 43 4.29 -19.31 -4.60
CA PHE A 43 2.98 -18.66 -4.51
C PHE A 43 2.82 -17.91 -3.19
N GLY A 44 2.38 -16.66 -3.25
CA GLY A 44 2.03 -15.86 -2.07
C GLY A 44 0.54 -15.61 -1.97
N LEU A 45 0.02 -15.61 -0.75
CA LEU A 45 -1.37 -15.28 -0.44
C LEU A 45 -1.42 -14.05 0.46
N ASP A 46 -2.27 -13.09 0.11
CA ASP A 46 -2.60 -11.95 0.96
C ASP A 46 -4.07 -11.97 1.33
N LEU A 47 -4.39 -11.46 2.51
CA LEU A 47 -5.76 -11.35 3.03
C LEU A 47 -6.01 -9.92 3.52
N GLY A 48 -7.23 -9.42 3.34
CA GLY A 48 -7.61 -8.09 3.78
C GLY A 48 -9.05 -8.02 4.25
N MET A 49 -9.30 -7.18 5.24
CA MET A 49 -10.64 -6.83 5.72
C MET A 49 -10.75 -5.33 5.87
N GLN A 50 -11.91 -4.79 5.52
CA GLN A 50 -12.20 -3.37 5.70
C GLN A 50 -13.64 -3.19 6.17
N ALA A 51 -13.83 -2.38 7.21
CA ALA A 51 -15.14 -1.91 7.62
C ALA A 51 -15.27 -0.41 7.37
N SER A 52 -16.48 0.03 7.01
CA SER A 52 -16.81 1.45 6.93
C SER A 52 -18.05 1.75 7.77
N LEU A 53 -18.10 2.96 8.32
CA LEU A 53 -19.22 3.48 9.09
C LEU A 53 -19.56 4.91 8.63
N TYR A 54 -20.83 5.14 8.33
CA TYR A 54 -21.43 6.36 7.80
C TYR A 54 -20.70 6.97 6.61
N GLN A 55 -19.92 6.17 5.85
CA GLN A 55 -19.02 6.66 4.79
C GLN A 55 -18.10 7.81 5.26
N ARG A 56 -17.79 7.85 6.56
CA ARG A 56 -16.94 8.84 7.21
C ARG A 56 -15.76 8.21 7.90
N THR A 57 -15.95 7.00 8.43
CA THR A 57 -14.89 6.27 9.12
C THR A 57 -14.63 4.97 8.40
N TRP A 58 -13.37 4.65 8.19
CA TRP A 58 -12.92 3.37 7.68
C TRP A 58 -11.89 2.80 8.64
N VAL A 59 -11.96 1.50 8.86
CA VAL A 59 -10.93 0.72 9.55
C VAL A 59 -10.62 -0.49 8.70
N GLY A 60 -9.36 -0.89 8.69
CA GLY A 60 -8.95 -2.03 7.88
C GLY A 60 -7.72 -2.70 8.42
N VAL A 61 -7.59 -3.97 8.08
CA VAL A 61 -6.39 -4.77 8.30
C VAL A 61 -6.05 -5.51 7.02
N TYR A 62 -4.76 -5.59 6.73
CA TYR A 62 -4.22 -6.28 5.59
C TYR A 62 -2.99 -7.09 6.00
N VAL A 63 -2.98 -8.36 5.62
CA VAL A 63 -1.89 -9.30 5.89
C VAL A 63 -1.30 -9.73 4.55
N TYR A 64 -0.06 -9.30 4.32
CA TYR A 64 0.73 -9.60 3.15
C TYR A 64 1.53 -10.88 3.37
N ASN A 65 1.49 -11.79 2.39
CA ASN A 65 2.19 -13.08 2.39
C ASN A 65 1.87 -13.92 3.65
N VAL A 66 0.59 -14.13 3.95
CA VAL A 66 0.12 -14.89 5.14
C VAL A 66 0.73 -16.29 5.24
N ASN A 67 1.10 -16.88 4.10
CA ASN A 67 1.66 -18.22 4.00
C ASN A 67 3.20 -18.29 4.12
N ALA A 68 3.88 -17.19 4.43
CA ALA A 68 5.35 -17.09 4.53
C ALA A 68 6.08 -17.78 3.37
N PRO A 69 5.81 -17.37 2.11
CA PRO A 69 6.28 -18.13 0.97
C PRO A 69 7.81 -18.10 0.92
N THR A 70 8.41 -19.26 0.73
CA THR A 70 9.87 -19.41 0.67
C THR A 70 10.31 -19.48 -0.77
N LEU A 71 11.45 -18.86 -1.08
CA LEU A 71 11.99 -18.82 -2.43
C LEU A 71 13.50 -19.08 -2.41
N GLY A 72 13.96 -19.93 -3.34
CA GLY A 72 15.37 -20.31 -3.50
C GLY A 72 15.53 -21.82 -3.68
N ALA A 73 16.41 -22.21 -4.62
CA ALA A 73 16.66 -23.62 -4.94
C ALA A 73 17.68 -24.27 -3.97
N ALA A 74 18.76 -23.55 -3.65
CA ALA A 74 19.82 -24.03 -2.75
C ALA A 74 19.78 -23.38 -1.36
N MET A 75 19.43 -22.08 -1.28
CA MET A 75 19.28 -21.34 -0.03
C MET A 75 17.86 -20.77 0.01
N LYS A 76 17.02 -21.27 0.92
CA LYS A 76 15.64 -20.81 1.06
C LYS A 76 15.64 -19.46 1.78
N HIS A 77 15.02 -18.46 1.17
CA HIS A 77 14.76 -17.18 1.79
C HIS A 77 13.25 -16.99 1.96
N ASP A 78 12.83 -16.69 3.17
CA ASP A 78 11.42 -16.42 3.46
C ASP A 78 11.07 -15.03 2.93
N LEU A 79 10.05 -14.95 2.09
CA LEU A 79 9.54 -13.66 1.64
C LEU A 79 8.89 -12.93 2.82
N PRO A 80 9.03 -11.59 2.87
CA PRO A 80 8.59 -10.82 4.02
C PRO A 80 7.09 -10.98 4.23
N GLN A 81 6.71 -11.26 5.48
CA GLN A 81 5.36 -11.17 5.97
C GLN A 81 5.14 -9.80 6.61
N ARG A 82 4.00 -9.18 6.30
CA ARG A 82 3.71 -7.81 6.76
C ARG A 82 2.25 -7.68 7.12
N ILE A 83 1.98 -7.05 8.26
CA ILE A 83 0.64 -6.77 8.76
C ILE A 83 0.47 -5.26 8.84
N VAL A 84 -0.56 -4.74 8.19
CA VAL A 84 -0.92 -3.33 8.22
C VAL A 84 -2.32 -3.20 8.79
N ALA A 85 -2.47 -2.40 9.85
CA ALA A 85 -3.77 -2.05 10.42
C ALA A 85 -3.91 -0.53 10.41
N GLY A 86 -5.06 -0.01 9.99
CA GLY A 86 -5.22 1.43 9.86
C GLY A 86 -6.65 1.90 9.97
N ALA A 87 -6.79 3.20 10.15
CA ALA A 87 -8.06 3.89 10.19
C ALA A 87 -7.98 5.18 9.38
N ALA A 88 -9.11 5.55 8.78
CA ALA A 88 -9.29 6.83 8.12
C ALA A 88 -10.58 7.48 8.58
N TYR A 89 -10.57 8.81 8.69
CA TYR A 89 -11.71 9.60 9.09
C TYR A 89 -11.88 10.82 8.20
N ARG A 90 -13.11 11.03 7.73
CA ARG A 90 -13.56 12.14 6.90
C ARG A 90 -14.60 12.96 7.68
N PRO A 91 -14.16 13.94 8.48
CA PRO A 91 -15.07 14.78 9.25
C PRO A 91 -16.02 15.60 8.36
N VAL A 92 -15.48 16.13 7.25
CA VAL A 92 -16.20 16.95 6.27
C VAL A 92 -15.83 16.53 4.85
N SER A 93 -16.66 16.89 3.88
CA SER A 93 -16.37 16.63 2.48
C SER A 93 -15.05 17.30 2.07
N GLY A 94 -14.20 16.57 1.36
CA GLY A 94 -12.88 17.04 0.93
C GLY A 94 -11.79 17.02 2.00
N LEU A 95 -12.05 16.54 3.23
CA LEU A 95 -11.02 16.42 4.27
C LEU A 95 -10.92 14.98 4.77
N THR A 96 -9.77 14.33 4.55
CA THR A 96 -9.53 12.96 5.05
C THR A 96 -8.26 12.92 5.88
N THR A 97 -8.35 12.31 7.06
CA THR A 97 -7.21 12.02 7.94
C THR A 97 -7.04 10.52 8.06
N SER A 98 -5.81 10.05 8.20
CA SER A 98 -5.53 8.62 8.31
C SER A 98 -4.36 8.33 9.22
N ILE A 99 -4.41 7.18 9.88
CA ILE A 99 -3.31 6.59 10.62
C ILE A 99 -3.20 5.11 10.28
N ALA A 100 -1.99 4.59 10.19
CA ALA A 100 -1.72 3.17 10.00
C ALA A 100 -0.53 2.72 10.84
N PHE A 101 -0.60 1.48 11.29
CA PHE A 101 0.47 0.73 11.93
C PHE A 101 0.89 -0.39 10.99
N ASP A 102 2.18 -0.51 10.80
CA ASP A 102 2.78 -1.40 9.82
C ASP A 102 3.89 -2.21 10.47
N LYS A 103 3.68 -3.52 10.56
CA LYS A 103 4.63 -4.46 11.14
C LYS A 103 5.07 -5.44 10.07
N THR A 104 6.31 -5.31 9.63
CA THR A 104 6.99 -6.37 8.87
C THR A 104 7.70 -7.29 9.85
N ILE A 105 7.52 -8.60 9.73
CA ILE A 105 8.19 -9.58 10.59
C ILE A 105 9.71 -9.45 10.42
N GLY A 106 10.44 -9.34 11.53
CA GLY A 106 11.88 -9.09 11.54
C GLY A 106 12.31 -7.61 11.56
N TYR A 107 11.37 -6.67 11.46
CA TYR A 107 11.65 -5.22 11.52
C TYR A 107 10.80 -4.54 12.61
N ASP A 108 11.19 -3.32 12.99
CA ASP A 108 10.41 -2.50 13.92
C ASP A 108 9.07 -2.08 13.33
N MET A 109 8.11 -1.78 14.21
CA MET A 109 6.79 -1.34 13.79
C MET A 109 6.85 0.12 13.33
N GLN A 110 6.35 0.38 12.13
CA GLN A 110 6.25 1.73 11.58
C GLN A 110 4.86 2.31 11.83
N MET A 111 4.81 3.55 12.27
CA MET A 111 3.57 4.32 12.34
C MET A 111 3.52 5.29 11.15
N GLN A 112 2.38 5.40 10.50
CA GLN A 112 2.17 6.28 9.36
C GLN A 112 0.96 7.16 9.61
N GLY A 113 1.09 8.46 9.38
CA GLY A 113 0.02 9.44 9.49
C GLY A 113 -0.14 10.20 8.19
N GLY A 114 -1.37 10.53 7.84
CA GLY A 114 -1.68 11.19 6.57
C GLY A 114 -2.87 12.13 6.66
N PHE A 115 -2.84 13.13 5.80
CA PHE A 115 -3.84 14.17 5.66
C PHE A 115 -4.04 14.48 4.18
N GLU A 116 -5.28 14.40 3.71
CA GLU A 116 -5.68 14.83 2.37
C GLU A 116 -6.74 15.94 2.49
N PHE A 117 -6.51 17.03 1.77
CA PHE A 117 -7.44 18.15 1.65
C PHE A 117 -7.73 18.46 0.18
N GLN A 118 -9.02 18.49 -0.17
CA GLN A 118 -9.54 18.76 -1.49
C GLN A 118 -10.40 20.04 -1.43
N PRO A 119 -9.79 21.23 -1.54
CA PRO A 119 -10.55 22.48 -1.50
C PRO A 119 -11.55 22.60 -2.65
N VAL A 120 -11.24 21.98 -3.80
CA VAL A 120 -12.07 21.93 -5.01
C VAL A 120 -11.92 20.57 -5.68
N LYS A 121 -12.91 20.15 -6.48
CA LYS A 121 -12.95 18.80 -7.08
C LYS A 121 -11.73 18.44 -7.96
N TRP A 122 -11.08 19.44 -8.54
CA TRP A 122 -9.93 19.25 -9.43
C TRP A 122 -8.57 19.31 -8.70
N LEU A 123 -8.52 19.65 -7.40
CA LEU A 123 -7.27 19.82 -6.65
C LEU A 123 -7.29 18.99 -5.36
N ALA A 124 -6.23 18.22 -5.14
CA ALA A 124 -5.95 17.52 -3.90
C ALA A 124 -4.56 17.90 -3.36
N LEU A 125 -4.49 18.24 -2.08
CA LEU A 125 -3.26 18.48 -1.34
C LEU A 125 -3.09 17.36 -0.32
N ARG A 126 -1.88 16.81 -0.23
CA ARG A 126 -1.56 15.67 0.64
C ARG A 126 -0.33 15.97 1.48
N LEU A 127 -0.40 15.61 2.74
CA LEU A 127 0.72 15.63 3.68
C LEU A 127 0.73 14.31 4.44
N GLY A 128 1.91 13.84 4.79
CA GLY A 128 2.04 12.61 5.56
C GLY A 128 3.41 12.46 6.17
N GLY A 129 3.50 11.56 7.14
CA GLY A 129 4.76 11.19 7.78
C GLY A 129 4.76 9.73 8.19
N SER A 130 5.95 9.16 8.32
CA SER A 130 6.14 7.81 8.86
C SER A 130 7.28 7.79 9.87
N THR A 131 7.22 6.89 10.84
CA THR A 131 8.35 6.58 11.73
C THR A 131 9.18 5.42 11.18
N ASP A 132 10.40 5.27 11.68
CA ASP A 132 11.28 4.12 11.47
C ASP A 132 11.50 3.71 9.99
N PRO A 133 12.09 4.60 9.17
CA PRO A 133 12.71 5.88 9.53
C PRO A 133 11.75 7.07 9.44
N ASN A 134 12.07 8.14 10.16
CA ASN A 134 11.31 9.39 10.16
C ASN A 134 11.30 10.02 8.76
N ARG A 135 10.20 9.88 8.03
CA ARG A 135 10.03 10.44 6.68
C ARG A 135 8.88 11.41 6.69
N PHE A 136 9.02 12.48 5.92
CA PHE A 136 7.94 13.41 5.63
C PHE A 136 7.60 13.34 4.14
N SER A 137 6.33 13.53 3.81
CA SER A 137 5.86 13.54 2.44
C SER A 137 4.82 14.62 2.21
N ALA A 138 4.86 15.20 1.02
CA ALA A 138 3.90 16.17 0.54
C ALA A 138 3.50 15.81 -0.89
N GLY A 139 2.28 16.16 -1.30
CA GLY A 139 1.82 15.86 -2.64
C GLY A 139 0.71 16.77 -3.12
N LEU A 140 0.61 16.88 -4.43
CA LEU A 140 -0.39 17.65 -5.15
C LEU A 140 -0.99 16.77 -6.24
N GLY A 141 -2.31 16.74 -6.33
CA GLY A 141 -3.07 16.02 -7.35
C GLY A 141 -3.97 16.97 -8.11
N LEU A 142 -3.94 16.90 -9.44
CA LEU A 142 -4.83 17.63 -10.34
C LEU A 142 -5.71 16.64 -11.10
N ASN A 143 -7.03 16.88 -11.12
CA ASN A 143 -7.98 16.09 -11.89
C ASN A 143 -8.70 16.98 -12.91
N TYR A 144 -8.52 16.66 -14.19
CA TYR A 144 -9.06 17.43 -15.30
C TYR A 144 -9.59 16.48 -16.39
N PHE A 145 -10.91 16.49 -16.62
CA PHE A 145 -11.59 15.71 -17.67
C PHE A 145 -11.19 14.22 -17.73
N GLY A 146 -11.09 13.56 -16.57
CA GLY A 146 -10.73 12.15 -16.48
C GLY A 146 -9.21 11.88 -16.45
N PHE A 147 -8.38 12.88 -16.75
CA PHE A 147 -6.94 12.81 -16.51
C PHE A 147 -6.63 13.23 -15.07
N ARG A 148 -5.76 12.46 -14.43
CA ARG A 148 -5.25 12.75 -13.10
C ARG A 148 -3.73 12.81 -13.14
N PHE A 149 -3.19 13.93 -12.70
CA PHE A 149 -1.76 14.18 -12.55
C PHE A 149 -1.44 14.29 -11.07
N ASP A 150 -0.55 13.46 -10.55
CA ASP A 150 -0.09 13.52 -9.17
C ASP A 150 1.41 13.81 -9.14
N TYR A 151 1.81 14.71 -8.26
CA TYR A 151 3.19 14.97 -7.89
C TYR A 151 3.35 14.66 -6.41
N SER A 152 4.41 13.95 -6.04
CA SER A 152 4.74 13.70 -4.63
C SER A 152 6.22 13.92 -4.34
N PHE A 153 6.45 14.44 -3.16
CA PHE A 153 7.74 14.72 -2.57
C PHE A 153 7.90 13.84 -1.33
N HIS A 154 9.06 13.21 -1.18
CA HIS A 154 9.42 12.45 0.01
C HIS A 154 10.81 12.86 0.50
N SER A 155 10.89 13.21 1.78
CA SER A 155 12.17 13.36 2.47
C SER A 155 12.60 12.04 3.09
N HIS A 156 13.91 11.85 3.20
CA HIS A 156 14.51 10.73 3.91
C HIS A 156 15.61 11.26 4.83
N PRO A 157 15.83 10.69 6.03
CA PRO A 157 16.89 11.16 6.93
C PRO A 157 18.33 11.04 6.40
N VAL A 158 18.53 10.33 5.29
CA VAL A 158 19.88 9.94 4.82
C VAL A 158 19.95 10.02 3.29
N LEU A 159 18.88 9.59 2.60
CA LEU A 159 18.82 9.67 1.14
C LEU A 159 18.40 11.08 0.69
N PRO A 160 18.84 11.50 -0.50
CA PRO A 160 18.34 12.72 -1.13
C PRO A 160 16.82 12.70 -1.30
N GLU A 161 16.27 13.91 -1.46
CA GLU A 161 14.86 14.13 -1.71
C GLU A 161 14.41 13.37 -2.96
N THR A 162 13.26 12.70 -2.85
CA THR A 162 12.68 11.92 -3.94
C THR A 162 11.43 12.58 -4.46
N HIS A 163 11.41 12.84 -5.77
CA HIS A 163 10.29 13.40 -6.50
C HIS A 163 9.64 12.31 -7.34
N LYS A 164 8.31 12.20 -7.28
CA LYS A 164 7.54 11.23 -8.05
C LYS A 164 6.44 11.93 -8.82
N PHE A 165 6.21 11.46 -10.04
CA PHE A 165 5.17 11.94 -10.92
C PHE A 165 4.29 10.76 -11.34
N GLY A 166 2.98 10.94 -11.30
CA GLY A 166 1.99 9.94 -11.68
C GLY A 166 0.99 10.54 -12.65
N ILE A 167 0.62 9.77 -13.68
CA ILE A 167 -0.43 10.12 -14.62
C ILE A 167 -1.37 8.93 -14.70
N SER A 168 -2.67 9.17 -14.57
CA SER A 168 -3.70 8.17 -14.76
C SER A 168 -4.87 8.75 -15.54
N TYR A 169 -5.60 7.88 -16.23
CA TYR A 169 -6.79 8.24 -16.98
C TYR A 169 -7.94 7.33 -16.56
N GLN A 170 -9.07 7.92 -16.19
CA GLN A 170 -10.27 7.20 -15.84
C GLN A 170 -11.24 7.21 -17.03
N LEU A 171 -11.47 6.01 -17.58
CA LEU A 171 -12.53 5.77 -18.56
C LEU A 171 -13.88 5.79 -17.82
N ASN A 172 -14.84 6.56 -18.35
CA ASN A 172 -16.23 6.58 -17.89
C ASN A 172 -17.01 5.37 -18.41
#